data_AF-N9Q6U3-F1
#
_entry.id   AF-N9Q6U3-F1
#
_cell.length_a   1.000
_cell.length_b   1.000
_cell.length_c   1.000
_cell.angle_alpha   90.00
_cell.angle_beta   90.00
_cell.angle_gamma   90.00
#
_symmetry.space_group_name_H-M   'P 1'
#
loop_
_entity.id
_entity.type
_entity.pdbx_description
1 polymer ?
#
loop_
_entity_poly.entity_id
_entity_poly.type
_entity_poly.pdbx_seq_one_letter_code
_entity_poly.pdbx_strand_id
1 'polypeptide(L)'
;MELITFLVIGAFAGFAAGLFGVGGGTIIVPLLFIVFTQMGYDPDVVMHLALGTSLATIVVTSISSLMAHHKTGAVIWPVFKNLAPPMAIGCFFGAGIAGLISGLHLQIIVGLFLIWVAYTMFTGAKKAIDPTKTLPSSGQQVAAGSVIGVASAIFGIGGGSLTVPYLNRYGVVMQKAEPYRVCRRVNILR
;
A
#
# COMPACT_ATOMS: atom_id res chain seq x y z
N MET A 1 10.65 28.03 8.66
CA MET A 1 11.62 26.94 8.44
C MET A 1 10.94 25.57 8.30
N GLU A 2 9.88 25.29 9.06
CA GLU A 2 9.23 23.96 9.09
C GLU A 2 8.60 23.51 7.76
N LEU A 3 8.01 24.46 7.00
CA LEU A 3 7.41 24.14 5.69
C LEU A 3 8.43 23.60 4.68
N ILE A 4 9.64 24.16 4.70
CA ILE A 4 10.73 23.74 3.80
C ILE A 4 11.20 22.34 4.20
N THR A 5 11.30 22.05 5.50
CA THR A 5 11.64 20.73 6.02
C THR A 5 10.65 19.67 5.56
N PHE A 6 9.35 19.92 5.67
CA PHE A 6 8.31 18.99 5.17
C PHE A 6 8.36 18.78 3.66
N LEU A 7 8.67 19.84 2.90
CA LEU A 7 8.73 19.75 1.44
C LEU A 7 9.92 18.91 0.97
N VAL A 8 11.10 19.09 1.58
CA VAL A 8 12.30 18.30 1.29
C VAL A 8 12.10 16.84 1.68
N ILE A 9 11.55 16.61 2.87
CA ILE A 9 11.22 15.28 3.38
C ILE A 9 10.20 14.57 2.47
N GLY A 10 9.12 15.26 2.09
CA GLY A 10 8.09 14.72 1.23
C GLY A 10 8.62 14.37 -0.16
N ALA A 11 9.50 15.22 -0.72
CA ALA A 11 10.17 14.95 -1.99
C ALA A 11 11.08 13.71 -1.92
N PHE A 12 11.90 13.59 -0.87
CA PHE A 12 12.80 12.45 -0.69
C PHE A 12 12.03 11.15 -0.42
N ALA A 13 11.01 11.22 0.44
CA ALA A 13 10.14 10.08 0.74
C ALA A 13 9.36 9.63 -0.51
N GLY A 14 8.82 10.56 -1.29
CA GLY A 14 8.12 10.26 -2.54
C GLY A 14 9.04 9.65 -3.60
N PHE A 15 10.26 10.17 -3.74
CA PHE A 15 11.28 9.63 -4.64
C PHE A 15 11.70 8.21 -4.24
N ALA A 16 12.02 7.99 -2.96
CA ALA A 16 12.38 6.68 -2.44
C ALA A 16 11.21 5.69 -2.57
N ALA A 17 9.98 6.12 -2.28
CA ALA A 17 8.78 5.30 -2.45
C ALA A 17 8.58 4.85 -3.90
N GLY A 18 8.83 5.75 -4.85
CA GLY A 18 8.78 5.45 -6.29
C GLY A 18 9.90 4.49 -6.73
N LEU A 19 11.11 4.64 -6.19
CA LEU A 19 12.26 3.80 -6.53
C LEU A 19 12.10 2.36 -6.01
N PHE A 20 11.65 2.21 -4.76
CA PHE A 20 11.50 0.89 -4.14
C PHE A 20 10.19 0.20 -4.51
N GLY A 21 9.17 0.94 -4.97
CA GLY A 21 7.87 0.37 -5.35
C GLY A 21 7.09 -0.24 -4.18
N VAL A 22 7.52 -0.02 -2.93
CA VAL A 22 6.95 -0.63 -1.71
C VAL A 22 5.78 0.19 -1.15
N GLY A 23 5.33 1.23 -1.87
CA GLY A 23 4.25 2.14 -1.48
C GLY A 23 4.65 3.07 -0.34
N GLY A 24 4.44 4.38 -0.54
CA GLY A 24 5.13 5.41 0.25
C GLY A 24 4.86 5.43 1.75
N GLY A 25 3.85 4.72 2.25
CA GLY A 25 3.56 4.64 3.69
C GLY A 25 4.70 4.07 4.53
N THR A 26 5.45 3.09 4.02
CA THR A 26 6.59 2.49 4.75
C THR A 26 7.70 3.48 5.04
N ILE A 27 7.83 4.52 4.20
CA ILE A 27 8.84 5.57 4.32
C ILE A 27 8.25 6.81 5.01
N ILE A 28 7.02 7.19 4.67
CA ILE A 28 6.37 8.40 5.21
C ILE A 28 6.09 8.27 6.71
N VAL A 29 5.64 7.12 7.20
CA VAL A 29 5.31 6.90 8.61
C VAL A 29 6.51 7.13 9.55
N PRO A 30 7.66 6.44 9.41
CA PRO A 30 8.79 6.65 10.32
C PRO A 30 9.37 8.07 10.23
N LEU A 31 9.24 8.70 9.07
CA LEU A 31 9.75 10.05 8.85
C LEU A 31 8.87 11.10 9.55
N LEU A 32 7.54 10.97 9.45
CA LEU A 32 6.59 11.77 10.24
C LEU A 32 6.75 11.54 11.74
N PHE A 33 6.99 10.31 12.17
CA PHE A 33 7.27 9.98 13.57
C PHE A 33 8.48 10.79 14.09
N ILE A 34 9.63 10.74 13.39
CA ILE A 34 10.84 11.49 13.80
C ILE A 34 10.54 12.99 13.90
N VAL A 35 9.81 13.53 12.92
CA VAL A 35 9.51 14.96 12.86
C VAL A 35 8.56 15.38 14.00
N PHE A 36 7.52 14.61 14.28
CA PHE A 36 6.61 14.89 15.40
C PHE A 36 7.28 14.70 16.77
N THR A 37 8.17 13.71 16.92
CA THR A 37 8.99 13.58 18.14
C THR A 37 9.90 14.79 18.34
N GLN A 38 10.52 15.31 17.27
CA GLN A 38 11.38 16.50 17.34
C GLN A 38 10.61 17.79 17.68
N MET A 39 9.34 17.87 17.29
CA MET A 39 8.45 18.97 17.67
C MET A 39 7.98 18.92 19.14
N GLY A 40 8.32 17.88 19.89
CA GLY A 40 7.97 17.75 21.30
C GLY A 40 6.53 17.32 21.55
N TYR A 41 5.88 16.65 20.59
CA TYR A 41 4.57 16.03 20.80
C TYR A 41 4.67 14.84 21.77
N ASP A 42 3.58 14.59 22.48
CA ASP A 42 3.46 13.50 23.45
C ASP A 42 3.70 12.12 22.78
N PRO A 43 4.64 11.29 23.29
CA PRO A 43 4.91 9.95 22.76
C PRO A 43 3.67 9.07 22.56
N ASP A 44 2.63 9.25 23.39
CA ASP A 44 1.41 8.46 23.30
C ASP A 44 0.56 8.81 22.07
N VAL A 45 0.70 10.02 21.51
CA VAL A 45 -0.11 10.51 20.39
C VAL A 45 0.70 10.64 19.09
N VAL A 46 2.02 10.78 19.19
CA VAL A 46 2.94 10.92 18.03
C VAL A 46 2.71 9.83 16.99
N MET A 47 2.57 8.58 17.43
CA MET A 47 2.41 7.45 16.51
C MET A 47 1.07 7.51 15.77
N HIS A 48 -0.03 7.82 16.46
CA HIS A 48 -1.36 7.98 15.86
C HIS A 48 -1.40 9.15 14.88
N LEU A 49 -0.75 10.26 15.21
CA LEU A 49 -0.59 11.42 14.32
C LEU A 49 0.18 11.07 13.05
N ALA A 50 1.31 10.36 13.18
CA ALA A 50 2.12 9.94 12.06
C ALA A 50 1.34 9.00 11.12
N LEU A 51 0.66 7.99 11.67
CA LEU A 51 -0.14 7.04 10.90
C LEU A 51 -1.33 7.73 10.22
N GLY A 52 -2.09 8.56 10.94
CA GLY A 52 -3.24 9.28 10.40
C GLY A 52 -2.85 10.23 9.26
N THR A 53 -1.77 11.00 9.44
CA THR A 53 -1.26 11.94 8.42
C THR A 53 -0.74 11.20 7.18
N SER A 54 -0.07 10.06 7.39
CA SER A 54 0.38 9.21 6.28
C SER A 54 -0.80 8.64 5.48
N LEU A 55 -1.86 8.17 6.15
CA LEU A 55 -3.05 7.61 5.51
C LEU A 55 -3.79 8.67 4.69
N ALA A 56 -3.92 9.90 5.21
CA ALA A 56 -4.47 11.02 4.45
C ALA A 56 -3.66 11.28 3.16
N THR A 57 -2.33 11.25 3.26
CA THR A 57 -1.43 11.40 2.10
C THR A 57 -1.57 10.23 1.12
N ILE A 58 -1.72 9.01 1.62
CA ILE A 58 -1.93 7.79 0.83
C ILE A 58 -3.25 7.86 0.04
N VAL A 59 -4.32 8.42 0.60
CA VAL A 59 -5.59 8.60 -0.11
C VAL A 59 -5.39 9.49 -1.34
N VAL A 60 -4.74 10.64 -1.18
CA VAL A 60 -4.48 11.59 -2.28
C VAL A 60 -3.58 10.95 -3.34
N THR A 61 -2.49 10.31 -2.94
CA THR A 61 -1.55 9.64 -3.87
C THR A 61 -2.17 8.43 -4.56
N SER A 62 -3.08 7.70 -3.88
CA SER A 62 -3.80 6.55 -4.47
C SER A 62 -4.80 7.00 -5.52
N ILE A 63 -5.52 8.11 -5.30
CA ILE A 63 -6.44 8.67 -6.31
C ILE A 63 -5.65 9.11 -7.54
N SER A 64 -4.54 9.84 -7.33
CA SER A 64 -3.64 10.24 -8.43
C SER A 64 -3.12 9.03 -9.21
N SER A 65 -2.67 7.99 -8.50
CA SER A 65 -2.18 6.75 -9.10
C SER A 65 -3.27 6.01 -9.88
N LEU A 66 -4.48 5.89 -9.32
CA LEU A 66 -5.62 5.26 -9.98
C LEU A 66 -5.95 5.99 -11.28
N MET A 67 -5.97 7.33 -11.26
CA MET A 67 -6.23 8.14 -12.45
C MET A 67 -5.15 7.95 -13.52
N ALA A 68 -3.88 7.88 -13.13
CA ALA A 68 -2.78 7.60 -14.06
C ALA A 68 -2.89 6.20 -14.69
N HIS A 69 -3.19 5.17 -13.90
CA HIS A 69 -3.36 3.79 -14.39
C HIS A 69 -4.64 3.61 -15.21
N HIS A 70 -5.68 4.38 -14.92
CA HIS A 70 -6.91 4.40 -15.70
C HIS A 70 -6.64 4.95 -17.10
N LYS A 71 -5.85 6.03 -17.22
CA LYS A 71 -5.46 6.61 -18.51
C LYS A 71 -4.64 5.64 -19.37
N THR A 72 -3.89 4.73 -18.77
CA THR A 72 -3.09 3.72 -19.49
C THR A 72 -3.83 2.40 -19.72
N GLY A 73 -5.09 2.28 -19.30
CA GLY A 73 -5.89 1.06 -19.48
C GLY A 73 -5.42 -0.13 -18.62
N ALA A 74 -4.57 0.10 -17.63
CA ALA A 74 -3.97 -0.94 -16.79
C ALA A 74 -4.89 -1.41 -15.64
N VAL A 75 -6.08 -0.80 -15.49
CA VAL A 75 -7.00 -1.09 -14.38
C VAL A 75 -7.91 -2.27 -14.72
N ILE A 76 -7.75 -3.36 -13.98
CA ILE A 76 -8.64 -4.53 -14.04
C ILE A 76 -9.89 -4.25 -13.18
N TRP A 77 -10.89 -3.60 -13.77
CA TRP A 77 -12.13 -3.18 -13.08
C TRP A 77 -12.87 -4.28 -12.30
N PRO A 78 -13.00 -5.54 -12.79
CA PRO A 78 -13.64 -6.60 -12.01
C PRO A 78 -12.93 -6.89 -10.70
N VAL A 79 -11.58 -6.92 -10.72
CA VAL A 79 -10.76 -7.15 -9.52
C VAL A 79 -10.85 -5.95 -8.58
N PHE A 80 -10.80 -4.73 -9.13
CA PHE A 80 -10.96 -3.50 -8.34
C PHE A 80 -12.29 -3.45 -7.60
N LYS A 81 -13.41 -3.79 -8.28
CA LYS A 81 -14.74 -3.79 -7.66
C LYS A 81 -14.89 -4.84 -6.56
N ASN A 82 -14.16 -5.96 -6.63
CA ASN A 82 -14.18 -6.99 -5.61
C ASN A 82 -13.26 -6.68 -4.41
N LEU A 83 -12.18 -5.93 -4.62
CA LEU A 83 -11.21 -5.60 -3.56
C LEU A 83 -11.51 -4.27 -2.86
N ALA A 84 -11.92 -3.23 -3.59
CA ALA A 84 -12.00 -1.87 -3.05
C ALA A 84 -13.07 -1.71 -1.95
N PRO A 85 -14.33 -2.18 -2.10
CA PRO A 85 -15.33 -2.06 -1.04
C PRO A 85 -14.96 -2.79 0.27
N PRO A 86 -14.58 -4.09 0.27
CA PRO A 86 -14.20 -4.76 1.51
C PRO A 86 -12.91 -4.19 2.10
N MET A 87 -11.98 -3.68 1.29
CA MET A 87 -10.80 -2.98 1.79
C MET A 87 -11.15 -1.67 2.49
N ALA A 88 -12.10 -0.89 1.97
CA ALA A 88 -12.57 0.32 2.64
C ALA A 88 -13.24 0.00 3.98
N ILE A 89 -14.08 -1.05 4.01
CA ILE A 89 -14.72 -1.52 5.24
C ILE A 89 -13.67 -2.00 6.25
N GLY A 90 -12.72 -2.84 5.81
CA GLY A 90 -11.62 -3.31 6.63
C GLY A 90 -10.76 -2.17 7.17
N CYS A 91 -10.50 -1.14 6.37
CA CYS A 91 -9.77 0.05 6.78
C CYS A 91 -10.51 0.81 7.90
N PHE A 92 -11.83 0.93 7.81
CA PHE A 92 -12.65 1.57 8.84
C PHE A 92 -12.54 0.83 10.19
N PHE A 93 -12.69 -0.50 10.17
CA PHE A 93 -12.52 -1.31 11.38
C PHE A 93 -11.08 -1.30 11.90
N GLY A 94 -10.08 -1.39 11.00
CA GLY A 94 -8.67 -1.34 11.36
C GLY A 94 -8.26 0.00 11.98
N ALA A 95 -8.80 1.12 11.50
CA ALA A 95 -8.58 2.43 12.09
C ALA A 95 -9.18 2.52 13.51
N GLY A 96 -10.37 1.95 13.71
CA GLY A 96 -10.96 1.81 15.05
C GLY A 96 -10.09 0.98 15.99
N ILE A 97 -9.57 -0.16 15.54
CA ILE A 97 -8.66 -1.01 16.32
C ILE A 97 -7.37 -0.26 16.66
N ALA A 98 -6.76 0.42 15.68
CA ALA A 98 -5.53 1.19 15.88
C ALA A 98 -5.73 2.33 16.90
N GLY A 99 -6.91 2.95 16.92
CA GLY A 99 -7.28 3.98 17.89
C GLY A 99 -7.42 3.47 19.33
N LEU A 100 -7.65 2.17 19.53
CA LEU A 100 -7.74 1.55 20.85
C LEU A 100 -6.37 1.11 21.41
N ILE A 101 -5.34 1.06 20.56
CA ILE A 101 -3.98 0.66 20.95
C ILE A 101 -3.21 1.90 21.41
N SER A 102 -2.53 1.84 22.55
CA SER A 102 -1.67 2.94 23.03
C SER A 102 -0.51 3.24 22.06
N GLY A 103 -0.03 4.49 22.01
CA GLY A 103 1.04 4.92 21.11
C GLY A 103 2.29 4.02 21.15
N LEU A 104 2.75 3.65 22.35
CA LEU A 104 3.93 2.79 22.54
C LEU A 104 3.76 1.40 21.89
N HIS A 105 2.64 0.71 22.14
CA HIS A 105 2.37 -0.60 21.56
C HIS A 105 2.26 -0.52 20.03
N LEU A 106 1.62 0.54 19.53
CA LEU A 106 1.48 0.76 18.09
C LEU A 106 2.84 1.02 17.44
N GLN A 107 3.71 1.78 18.10
CA GLN A 107 5.09 2.02 17.67
C GLN A 107 5.89 0.71 17.58
N ILE A 108 5.81 -0.16 18.58
CA ILE A 108 6.50 -1.45 18.56
C ILE A 108 5.99 -2.34 17.43
N ILE A 109 4.66 -2.43 17.25
CA ILE A 109 4.03 -3.24 16.20
C ILE A 109 4.48 -2.77 14.80
N VAL A 110 4.43 -1.46 14.54
CA VAL A 110 4.85 -0.89 13.25
C VAL A 110 6.35 -1.02 13.06
N GLY A 111 7.16 -0.83 14.11
CA GLY A 111 8.60 -1.01 14.05
C GLY A 111 9.01 -2.44 13.67
N LEU A 112 8.40 -3.45 14.30
CA LEU A 112 8.61 -4.85 13.95
C LEU A 112 8.17 -5.15 12.51
N PHE A 113 7.04 -4.58 12.08
CA PHE A 113 6.57 -4.71 10.71
C PHE A 113 7.56 -4.11 9.69
N LEU A 114 8.11 -2.93 9.95
CA LEU A 114 9.10 -2.30 9.08
C LEU A 114 10.40 -3.11 8.98
N ILE A 115 10.85 -3.71 10.09
CA ILE A 115 12.01 -4.62 10.08
C ILE A 115 11.72 -5.84 9.20
N TRP A 116 10.51 -6.41 9.31
CA TRP A 116 10.09 -7.53 8.47
C TRP A 116 10.02 -7.14 6.98
N VAL A 117 9.47 -5.97 6.66
CA VAL A 117 9.46 -5.45 5.28
C VAL A 117 10.89 -5.26 4.76
N ALA A 118 11.78 -4.65 5.54
CA ALA A 118 13.19 -4.49 5.16
C ALA A 118 13.87 -5.84 4.89
N TYR A 119 13.62 -6.85 5.73
CA TYR A 119 14.11 -8.20 5.52
C TYR A 119 13.56 -8.85 4.24
N THR A 120 12.26 -8.70 3.97
CA THR A 120 11.65 -9.24 2.74
C THR A 120 12.14 -8.53 1.48
N MET A 121 12.46 -7.23 1.53
CA MET A 121 13.11 -6.53 0.42
C MET A 121 14.53 -7.03 0.19
N PHE A 122 15.29 -7.28 1.26
CA PHE A 122 16.66 -7.80 1.18
C PHE A 122 16.71 -9.23 0.59
N THR A 123 15.70 -10.05 0.87
CA THR A 123 15.65 -11.46 0.44
C THR A 123 14.79 -11.73 -0.81
N GLY A 124 13.90 -10.80 -1.17
CA GLY A 124 12.79 -11.01 -2.11
C GLY A 124 13.09 -10.82 -3.60
N ALA A 125 14.31 -10.43 -3.97
CA ALA A 125 14.69 -10.13 -5.36
C ALA A 125 14.68 -11.35 -6.33
N LYS A 126 14.26 -12.55 -5.89
CA LYS A 126 14.40 -13.81 -6.65
C LYS A 126 13.12 -14.64 -6.85
N LYS A 127 11.92 -14.06 -6.78
CA LYS A 127 10.68 -14.83 -7.06
C LYS A 127 10.21 -14.62 -8.51
N ALA A 128 10.51 -15.60 -9.36
CA ALA A 128 9.97 -15.67 -10.71
C ALA A 128 8.43 -15.74 -10.64
N ILE A 129 7.78 -14.82 -11.35
CA ILE A 129 6.32 -14.73 -11.43
C ILE A 129 5.86 -15.83 -12.38
N ASP A 130 5.10 -16.80 -11.87
CA ASP A 130 4.53 -17.87 -12.69
C ASP A 130 3.25 -17.36 -13.38
N PRO A 131 3.26 -17.13 -14.70
CA PRO A 131 2.15 -16.52 -15.43
C PRO A 131 0.96 -17.46 -15.66
N THR A 132 1.00 -18.69 -15.14
CA THR A 132 -0.03 -19.72 -15.33
C THR A 132 -1.08 -19.78 -14.23
N LYS A 133 -0.95 -19.00 -13.15
CA LYS A 133 -1.93 -18.98 -12.06
C LYS A 133 -3.21 -18.22 -12.43
N THR A 134 -4.34 -18.86 -12.15
CA THR A 134 -5.67 -18.27 -12.29
C THR A 134 -5.96 -17.29 -11.15
N LEU A 135 -6.70 -16.23 -11.46
CA LEU A 135 -7.19 -15.26 -10.47
C LEU A 135 -7.97 -15.99 -9.37
N PRO A 136 -7.81 -15.60 -8.08
CA PRO A 136 -8.57 -16.18 -6.98
C PRO A 136 -10.07 -15.91 -7.16
N SER A 137 -10.93 -16.79 -6.64
CA SER A 137 -12.39 -16.64 -6.67
C SER A 137 -12.82 -15.30 -6.04
N SER A 138 -13.93 -14.73 -6.50
CA SER A 138 -14.45 -13.44 -6.00
C SER A 138 -14.57 -13.40 -4.47
N GLY A 139 -14.94 -14.52 -3.82
CA GLY A 139 -14.99 -14.61 -2.36
C GLY A 139 -13.61 -14.50 -1.67
N GLN A 140 -12.57 -15.07 -2.27
CA GLN A 140 -11.19 -14.97 -1.77
C GLN A 140 -10.63 -13.55 -1.96
N GLN A 141 -11.01 -12.87 -3.05
CA GLN A 141 -10.65 -11.47 -3.30
C GLN A 141 -11.28 -10.54 -2.26
N VAL A 142 -12.54 -10.77 -1.91
CA VAL A 142 -13.25 -10.01 -0.88
C VAL A 142 -12.61 -10.20 0.50
N ALA A 143 -12.34 -11.45 0.89
CA ALA A 143 -11.68 -11.75 2.16
C ALA A 143 -10.28 -11.13 2.23
N ALA A 144 -9.50 -11.23 1.15
CA ALA A 144 -8.18 -10.61 1.07
C ALA A 144 -8.27 -9.08 1.16
N GLY A 145 -9.25 -8.46 0.49
CA GLY A 145 -9.51 -7.03 0.57
C GLY A 145 -9.77 -6.56 1.99
N SER A 146 -10.62 -7.26 2.74
CA SER A 146 -10.90 -6.94 4.14
C SER A 146 -9.66 -7.04 5.03
N VAL A 147 -8.89 -8.14 4.92
CA VAL A 147 -7.67 -8.35 5.72
C VAL A 147 -6.61 -7.30 5.38
N ILE A 148 -6.40 -7.02 4.09
CA ILE A 148 -5.47 -6.00 3.64
C ILE A 148 -5.90 -4.62 4.15
N GLY A 149 -7.21 -4.31 4.10
CA GLY A 149 -7.75 -3.05 4.61
C GLY A 149 -7.48 -2.85 6.10
N VAL A 150 -7.75 -3.87 6.92
CA VAL A 150 -7.46 -3.83 8.37
C VAL A 150 -5.97 -3.63 8.62
N ALA A 151 -5.13 -4.44 7.97
CA ALA A 151 -3.68 -4.36 8.12
C ALA A 151 -3.15 -2.98 7.70
N SER A 152 -3.58 -2.47 6.55
CA SER A 152 -3.17 -1.16 6.02
C SER A 152 -3.50 -0.01 6.97
N ALA A 153 -4.66 -0.04 7.62
CA ALA A 153 -5.05 0.99 8.59
C ALA A 153 -4.20 0.93 9.87
N ILE A 154 -3.89 -0.27 10.36
CA ILE A 154 -3.07 -0.46 11.57
C ILE A 154 -1.62 -0.04 11.32
N PHE A 155 -1.06 -0.42 10.17
CA PHE A 155 0.34 -0.14 9.85
C PHE A 155 0.58 1.23 9.20
N GLY A 156 -0.48 1.95 8.81
CA GLY A 156 -0.37 3.23 8.07
C GLY A 156 0.27 3.07 6.70
N ILE A 157 0.17 1.87 6.11
CA ILE A 157 0.83 1.53 4.84
C ILE A 157 -0.24 1.30 3.79
N GLY A 158 -0.11 1.99 2.66
CA GLY A 158 -1.14 2.01 1.63
C GLY A 158 -1.44 0.61 1.11
N GLY A 159 -2.73 0.35 0.84
CA GLY A 159 -3.21 -0.95 0.37
C GLY A 159 -2.42 -1.48 -0.82
N GLY A 160 -1.93 -0.60 -1.70
CA GLY A 160 -1.04 -0.95 -2.82
C GLY A 160 0.18 -1.79 -2.41
N SER A 161 0.84 -1.47 -1.30
CA SER A 161 2.04 -2.20 -0.83
C SER A 161 1.77 -3.67 -0.51
N LEU A 162 0.53 -3.99 -0.10
CA LEU A 162 0.09 -5.35 0.25
C LEU A 162 -0.68 -6.01 -0.89
N THR A 163 -1.47 -5.24 -1.63
CA THR A 163 -2.24 -5.69 -2.79
C THR A 163 -1.33 -6.03 -3.97
N VAL A 164 -0.25 -5.29 -4.20
CA VAL A 164 0.73 -5.56 -5.27
C VAL A 164 1.38 -6.96 -5.10
N PRO A 165 2.03 -7.30 -3.97
CA PRO A 165 2.61 -8.63 -3.78
C PRO A 165 1.55 -9.73 -3.70
N TYR A 166 0.34 -9.42 -3.18
CA TYR A 166 -0.79 -10.35 -3.22
C TYR A 166 -1.16 -10.71 -4.67
N LEU A 167 -1.38 -9.72 -5.53
CA LEU A 167 -1.72 -9.93 -6.94
C LEU A 167 -0.58 -10.59 -7.73
N ASN A 168 0.68 -10.21 -7.43
CA ASN A 168 1.85 -10.81 -8.04
C ASN A 168 1.98 -12.32 -7.71
N ARG A 169 1.58 -12.74 -6.51
CA ARG A 169 1.53 -14.15 -6.09
C ARG A 169 0.51 -14.99 -6.90
N TYR A 170 -0.48 -14.34 -7.51
CA TYR A 170 -1.49 -14.95 -8.39
C TYR A 170 -1.22 -14.68 -9.88
N GLY A 171 0.00 -14.29 -10.27
CA GLY A 171 0.41 -14.18 -11.68
C GLY A 171 -0.10 -12.93 -12.40
N VAL A 172 -0.71 -11.98 -11.67
CA VAL A 172 -1.14 -10.70 -12.23
C VAL A 172 0.05 -9.75 -12.25
N VAL A 173 0.76 -9.75 -13.37
CA VAL A 173 1.85 -8.81 -13.61
C VAL A 173 1.26 -7.41 -13.80
N MET A 174 1.46 -6.50 -12.83
CA MET A 174 1.07 -5.08 -12.96
C MET A 174 1.79 -4.35 -14.10
N GLN A 175 2.89 -4.93 -14.62
CA GLN A 175 3.66 -4.42 -15.75
C GLN A 175 3.15 -4.85 -17.14
N LYS A 176 1.88 -5.26 -17.32
CA LYS A 176 1.31 -5.35 -18.68
C LYS A 176 0.86 -3.98 -19.17
N ALA A 177 1.83 -3.07 -19.29
CA ALA A 177 1.74 -1.88 -20.12
C ALA A 177 1.97 -2.27 -21.58
N GLU A 178 1.02 -2.99 -22.18
CA GLU A 178 0.92 -3.17 -23.63
C GLU A 178 -0.57 -3.26 -24.00
N PRO A 179 -1.17 -2.21 -24.59
CA PRO A 179 -2.59 -2.19 -24.93
C PRO A 179 -3.02 -3.20 -26.01
N TYR A 180 -2.09 -3.91 -26.66
CA TYR A 180 -2.35 -4.60 -27.93
C TYR A 180 -2.29 -6.14 -27.91
N ARG A 181 -1.93 -6.80 -26.80
CA ARG A 181 -1.70 -8.26 -26.83
C ARG A 181 -2.85 -9.15 -26.33
N VAL A 182 -3.86 -8.60 -25.66
CA VAL A 182 -5.01 -9.41 -25.17
C VAL A 182 -6.09 -9.59 -26.24
N CYS A 183 -6.16 -8.71 -27.24
CA CYS A 183 -7.16 -8.83 -28.32
C CYS A 183 -6.77 -9.85 -29.41
N ARG A 184 -5.50 -10.31 -29.47
CA ARG A 184 -5.01 -11.19 -30.55
C ARG A 184 -5.00 -12.69 -30.24
N ARG A 185 -5.51 -13.14 -29.08
CA ARG A 185 -5.54 -14.58 -28.73
C ARG A 185 -6.94 -15.19 -28.63
N VAL A 186 -7.98 -14.46 -29.07
CA VAL A 186 -9.36 -14.98 -29.18
C VAL A 186 -9.77 -15.20 -30.65
N ASN A 187 -8.89 -14.93 -31.62
CA ASN A 187 -9.21 -15.05 -33.05
C ASN A 187 -8.20 -15.90 -33.87
N ILE A 188 -7.53 -16.87 -33.23
CA ILE A 188 -6.67 -17.87 -33.92
C ILE A 188 -7.23 -19.30 -33.70
N LEU A 189 -8.52 -19.43 -33.44
CA LEU A 189 -9.22 -20.73 -33.42
C LEU A 189 -10.53 -20.67 -34.23
N ARG A 190 -10.46 -20.03 -35.39
CA ARG A 190 -11.37 -20.27 -36.52
C ARG A 190 -10.56 -20.57 -37.76
#